data_AF-A0A846CJF9-F1
#
_entry.id   AF-A0A846CJF9-F1
#
_cell.length_a   1.000
_cell.length_b   1.000
_cell.length_c   1.000
_cell.angle_alpha   90.00
_cell.angle_beta   90.00
_cell.angle_gamma   90.00
#
_symmetry.space_group_name_H-M   'P 1'
#
loop_
_entity.id
_entity.type
_entity.pdbx_description
1 polymer ?
#
loop_
_entity_poly.entity_id
_entity_poly.type
_entity_poly.pdbx_seq_one_letter_code
_entity_poly.pdbx_strand_id
1 'polypeptide(L)'
;MQKSPLNPIFCKLSPKLPLRAIVIVPFVLQIISAVWLVGYLSFTNGKRAVNDLANQLQNEITVRIQQKLDIYLETPHLVNQLNVNAIRLNQLNIQATNDVERHLWNQIQSFDSIGVIGITSTSGTMVAVSRQDNNALNIIVTDKSTNGELHEYATDSQGGRTNRTKVVPQYDFRLRPWYQDGIAAGKAAWGKMFTSLIDKKVKMM
;
A
#
# COMPACT_ATOMS: atom_id res chain seq x y z
N MET A 1 -84.50 1.58 -21.49
CA MET A 1 -84.16 2.09 -20.15
C MET A 1 -82.71 1.72 -19.89
N GLN A 2 -81.73 2.56 -19.54
CA GLN A 2 -81.66 3.94 -19.06
C GLN A 2 -80.20 4.39 -19.33
N LYS A 3 -79.97 5.45 -20.13
CA LYS A 3 -78.63 6.00 -20.38
C LYS A 3 -78.32 7.04 -19.30
N SER A 4 -77.27 6.80 -18.50
CA SER A 4 -76.75 7.75 -17.52
C SER A 4 -76.07 8.93 -18.23
N PRO A 5 -76.33 10.21 -17.85
CA PRO A 5 -75.68 11.34 -18.48
C PRO A 5 -74.26 11.51 -17.92
N LEU A 6 -73.26 11.50 -18.82
CA LEU A 6 -71.92 11.97 -18.54
C LEU A 6 -71.97 13.48 -18.30
N ASN A 7 -71.67 13.88 -17.06
CA ASN A 7 -71.60 15.27 -16.63
C ASN A 7 -70.36 15.95 -17.27
N PRO A 8 -70.49 17.08 -17.99
CA PRO A 8 -69.33 17.74 -18.59
C PRO A 8 -68.53 18.47 -17.49
N ILE A 9 -67.35 17.94 -17.16
CA ILE A 9 -66.34 18.67 -16.38
C ILE A 9 -65.65 19.65 -17.34
N PHE A 10 -66.37 20.68 -17.76
CA PHE A 10 -65.75 21.87 -18.34
C PHE A 10 -66.34 23.10 -17.65
N CYS A 11 -65.50 23.67 -16.79
CA CYS A 11 -65.74 24.89 -16.04
C CYS A 11 -66.20 26.00 -17.00
N LYS A 12 -67.39 26.56 -16.75
CA LYS A 12 -67.80 27.85 -17.33
C LYS A 12 -66.85 28.93 -16.82
N LEU A 13 -66.02 29.48 -17.70
CA LEU A 13 -65.36 30.76 -17.51
C LEU A 13 -65.11 31.40 -18.89
N SER A 14 -65.87 32.44 -19.25
CA SER A 14 -65.63 33.23 -20.46
C SER A 14 -65.34 34.68 -20.09
N PRO A 15 -64.07 35.07 -19.92
CA PRO A 15 -63.65 36.45 -20.15
C PRO A 15 -63.33 36.64 -21.64
N LYS A 16 -63.57 37.84 -22.19
CA LYS A 16 -63.15 38.21 -23.55
C LYS A 16 -61.61 38.23 -23.62
N LEU A 17 -60.99 37.10 -23.93
CA LEU A 17 -59.55 36.97 -24.09
C LEU A 17 -59.12 37.50 -25.47
N PRO A 18 -58.10 38.38 -25.55
CA PRO A 18 -57.61 38.89 -26.82
C PRO A 18 -57.02 37.76 -27.68
N LEU A 19 -57.27 37.78 -29.00
CA LEU A 19 -56.84 36.75 -29.97
C LEU A 19 -55.34 36.40 -29.84
N ARG A 20 -54.54 37.42 -29.51
CA ARG A 20 -53.09 37.30 -29.29
C ARG A 20 -52.74 36.38 -28.11
N ALA A 21 -53.55 36.33 -27.05
CA ALA A 21 -53.33 35.45 -25.90
C ALA A 21 -53.65 33.98 -26.22
N ILE A 22 -54.70 33.73 -27.02
CA ILE A 22 -55.08 32.37 -27.45
C ILE A 22 -53.97 31.69 -28.25
N VAL A 23 -53.21 32.47 -29.05
CA VAL A 23 -52.11 31.93 -29.86
C VAL A 23 -50.80 31.91 -29.09
N ILE A 24 -50.39 33.01 -28.43
CA ILE A 24 -49.04 33.10 -27.83
C ILE A 24 -48.88 32.19 -26.61
N VAL A 25 -49.89 32.11 -25.73
CA VAL A 25 -49.79 31.35 -24.48
C VAL A 25 -49.46 29.87 -24.70
N PRO A 26 -50.15 29.09 -25.56
CA PRO A 26 -49.83 27.68 -25.76
C PRO A 26 -48.42 27.46 -26.36
N PHE A 27 -47.98 28.33 -27.27
CA PHE A 27 -46.61 28.23 -27.83
C PHE A 27 -45.54 28.50 -26.77
N VAL A 28 -45.70 29.52 -25.94
CA VAL A 28 -44.77 29.82 -24.84
C VAL A 28 -44.77 28.68 -23.83
N LEU A 29 -45.93 28.14 -23.49
CA LEU A 29 -46.06 27.03 -22.56
C LEU A 29 -45.33 25.78 -23.08
N GLN A 30 -45.46 25.49 -24.38
CA GLN A 30 -44.74 24.39 -25.04
C GLN A 30 -43.21 24.58 -24.99
N ILE A 31 -42.72 25.81 -25.23
CA ILE A 31 -41.28 26.11 -25.13
C ILE A 31 -40.78 25.91 -23.69
N ILE A 32 -41.51 26.43 -22.69
CA ILE A 32 -41.15 26.27 -21.28
C ILE A 32 -41.11 24.78 -20.92
N SER A 33 -42.12 24.00 -21.33
CA SER A 33 -42.15 22.56 -21.10
C SER A 33 -40.97 21.84 -21.75
N ALA A 34 -40.62 22.17 -22.99
CA ALA A 34 -39.49 21.58 -23.69
C ALA A 34 -38.15 21.91 -23.02
N VAL A 35 -37.93 23.19 -22.67
CA VAL A 35 -36.72 23.64 -21.97
C VAL A 35 -36.61 22.99 -20.60
N TRP A 36 -37.71 22.91 -19.85
CA TRP A 36 -37.74 22.27 -18.54
C TRP A 36 -37.41 20.78 -18.63
N LEU A 37 -37.99 20.07 -19.60
CA LEU A 37 -37.72 18.65 -19.83
C LEU A 37 -36.26 18.41 -20.20
N VAL A 38 -35.72 19.17 -21.16
CA VAL A 38 -34.32 19.05 -21.59
C VAL A 38 -33.38 19.43 -20.44
N GLY A 39 -33.68 20.47 -19.67
CA GLY A 39 -32.91 20.86 -18.49
C GLY A 39 -32.89 19.77 -17.42
N TYR A 40 -34.04 19.17 -17.14
CA TYR A 40 -34.15 18.05 -16.18
C TYR A 40 -33.36 16.82 -16.65
N LEU A 41 -33.50 16.42 -17.92
CA LEU A 41 -32.75 15.31 -18.51
C LEU A 41 -31.25 15.59 -18.54
N SER A 42 -30.84 16.81 -18.91
CA SER A 42 -29.44 17.22 -18.93
C SER A 42 -28.82 17.19 -17.53
N PHE A 43 -29.53 17.69 -16.52
CA PHE A 43 -29.06 17.69 -15.14
C PHE A 43 -28.93 16.28 -14.55
N THR A 44 -29.89 15.40 -14.82
CA THR A 44 -29.85 14.00 -14.35
C THR A 44 -28.75 13.19 -15.06
N ASN A 45 -28.58 13.37 -16.37
CA ASN A 45 -27.48 12.76 -17.12
C ASN A 45 -26.12 13.31 -16.68
N GLY A 46 -26.00 14.61 -16.46
CA GLY A 46 -24.78 15.25 -15.96
C GLY A 46 -24.38 14.72 -14.58
N LYS A 47 -25.34 14.61 -13.65
CA LYS A 47 -25.11 13.98 -12.34
C LYS A 47 -24.62 12.55 -12.47
N ARG A 48 -25.23 11.75 -13.33
CA ARG A 48 -24.83 10.35 -13.56
C ARG A 48 -23.39 10.27 -14.10
N ALA A 49 -23.07 11.04 -15.14
CA ALA A 49 -21.74 11.06 -15.73
C ALA A 49 -20.65 11.47 -14.73
N VAL A 50 -20.90 12.50 -13.91
CA VAL A 50 -19.96 12.94 -12.87
C VAL A 50 -19.79 11.85 -11.79
N ASN A 51 -20.88 11.23 -11.35
CA ASN A 51 -20.83 10.17 -10.35
C ASN A 51 -20.10 8.92 -10.87
N ASP A 52 -20.35 8.54 -12.12
CA ASP A 52 -19.69 7.41 -12.76
C ASP A 52 -18.18 7.66 -12.91
N LEU A 53 -17.78 8.86 -13.32
CA LEU A 53 -16.37 9.24 -13.39
C LEU A 53 -15.70 9.23 -12.01
N ALA A 54 -16.37 9.78 -10.99
CA ALA A 54 -15.86 9.76 -9.62
C ALA A 54 -15.70 8.33 -9.09
N ASN A 55 -16.61 7.42 -9.41
CA ASN A 55 -16.52 6.01 -9.05
C ASN A 55 -15.39 5.29 -9.79
N GLN A 56 -15.23 5.55 -11.09
CA GLN A 56 -14.13 5.00 -11.89
C GLN A 56 -12.78 5.44 -11.33
N LEU A 57 -12.61 6.74 -11.02
CA LEU A 57 -11.38 7.27 -10.45
C LEU A 57 -11.06 6.65 -9.08
N GLN A 58 -12.07 6.52 -8.20
CA GLN A 58 -11.89 5.86 -6.91
C GLN A 58 -11.45 4.40 -7.08
N ASN A 59 -12.10 3.66 -7.97
CA ASN A 59 -11.73 2.27 -8.26
C ASN A 59 -10.31 2.16 -8.82
N GLU A 60 -9.92 3.05 -9.73
CA GLU A 60 -8.56 3.07 -10.28
C GLU A 60 -7.51 3.34 -9.18
N ILE A 61 -7.78 4.29 -8.29
CA ILE A 61 -6.92 4.57 -7.13
C ILE A 61 -6.82 3.34 -6.23
N THR A 62 -7.94 2.68 -5.90
CA THR A 62 -7.95 1.46 -5.09
C THR A 62 -7.14 0.33 -5.74
N VAL A 63 -7.34 0.09 -7.04
CA VAL A 63 -6.58 -0.93 -7.79
C VAL A 63 -5.08 -0.61 -7.76
N ARG A 64 -4.71 0.66 -7.96
CA ARG A 64 -3.30 1.06 -7.95
C ARG A 64 -2.68 0.95 -6.56
N ILE A 65 -3.43 1.22 -5.50
CA ILE A 65 -2.99 0.99 -4.11
C ILE A 65 -2.77 -0.50 -3.88
N GLN A 66 -3.71 -1.35 -4.30
CA GLN A 66 -3.59 -2.80 -4.17
C GLN A 66 -2.35 -3.33 -4.89
N GLN A 67 -2.15 -2.94 -6.15
CA GLN A 67 -0.97 -3.34 -6.93
C GLN A 67 0.36 -2.93 -6.26
N LYS A 68 0.42 -1.71 -5.72
CA LYS A 68 1.61 -1.25 -4.98
C LYS A 68 1.83 -2.06 -3.71
N LEU A 69 0.76 -2.41 -2.99
CA LEU A 69 0.83 -3.22 -1.78
C LEU A 69 1.27 -4.64 -2.10
N ASP A 70 0.74 -5.25 -3.17
CA ASP A 70 1.12 -6.58 -3.62
C ASP A 70 2.62 -6.64 -3.93
N ILE A 71 3.14 -5.69 -4.73
CA ILE A 71 4.59 -5.59 -5.03
C ILE A 71 5.41 -5.41 -3.75
N TYR A 72 4.95 -4.52 -2.85
CA TYR A 72 5.64 -4.24 -1.59
C TYR A 72 5.73 -5.50 -0.71
N LEU A 73 4.68 -6.30 -0.65
CA LEU A 73 4.61 -7.52 0.16
C LEU A 73 5.26 -8.74 -0.52
N GLU A 74 5.29 -8.81 -1.85
CA GLU A 74 5.95 -9.92 -2.55
C GLU A 74 7.48 -9.78 -2.57
N THR A 75 8.00 -8.55 -2.60
CA THR A 75 9.45 -8.30 -2.71
C THR A 75 10.28 -8.96 -1.60
N PRO A 76 9.92 -8.89 -0.30
CA PRO A 76 10.65 -9.59 0.77
C PRO A 76 10.72 -11.12 0.59
N HIS A 77 9.64 -11.73 0.11
CA HIS A 77 9.61 -13.18 -0.16
C HIS A 77 10.59 -13.56 -1.29
N LEU A 78 10.64 -12.75 -2.35
CA LEU A 78 11.60 -12.93 -3.43
C LEU A 78 13.04 -12.81 -2.92
N VAL A 79 13.34 -11.79 -2.11
CA VAL A 79 14.66 -11.58 -1.50
C VAL A 79 15.07 -12.78 -0.64
N ASN A 80 14.16 -13.30 0.19
CA ASN A 80 14.40 -14.50 1.00
C ASN A 80 14.69 -15.72 0.12
N GLN A 81 13.93 -15.91 -0.97
CA GLN A 81 14.16 -17.01 -1.90
C GLN A 81 15.53 -16.91 -2.59
N LEU A 82 15.95 -15.72 -2.98
CA LEU A 82 17.28 -15.48 -3.55
C LEU A 82 18.40 -15.84 -2.56
N ASN A 83 18.23 -15.52 -1.28
CA ASN A 83 19.20 -15.88 -0.25
C ASN A 83 19.26 -17.38 0.00
N VAL A 84 18.11 -18.06 0.09
CA VAL A 84 18.05 -19.52 0.19
C VAL A 84 18.74 -20.18 -1.01
N ASN A 85 18.53 -19.65 -2.22
CA ASN A 85 19.18 -20.14 -3.42
C ASN A 85 20.71 -19.95 -3.38
N ALA A 86 21.18 -18.76 -3.00
CA ALA A 86 22.61 -18.47 -2.90
C ALA A 86 23.32 -19.41 -1.89
N ILE A 87 22.65 -19.71 -0.77
CA ILE A 87 23.16 -20.66 0.24
C ILE A 87 23.19 -22.07 -0.34
N ARG A 88 22.07 -22.54 -0.93
CA ARG A 88 21.94 -23.89 -1.50
C ARG A 88 22.93 -24.15 -2.64
N LEU A 89 23.23 -23.13 -3.43
CA LEU A 89 24.18 -23.20 -4.54
C LEU A 89 25.64 -23.00 -4.11
N ASN A 90 25.92 -22.90 -2.80
CA ASN A 90 27.24 -22.60 -2.23
C ASN A 90 27.86 -21.29 -2.76
N GLN A 91 27.03 -20.34 -3.18
CA GLN A 91 27.46 -19.00 -3.59
C GLN A 91 27.64 -18.07 -2.38
N LEU A 92 26.96 -18.38 -1.27
CA LEU A 92 27.03 -17.63 -0.02
C LEU A 92 27.52 -18.52 1.12
N ASN A 93 28.71 -18.24 1.63
CA ASN A 93 29.23 -18.92 2.82
C ASN A 93 28.70 -18.28 4.10
N ILE A 94 27.65 -18.88 4.68
CA ILE A 94 27.01 -18.38 5.92
C ILE A 94 27.88 -18.51 7.17
N GLN A 95 28.98 -19.26 7.12
CA GLN A 95 29.92 -19.39 8.23
C GLN A 95 30.94 -18.23 8.26
N ALA A 96 31.07 -17.49 7.16
CA ALA A 96 31.95 -16.33 7.07
C ALA A 96 31.12 -15.04 7.18
N THR A 97 31.13 -14.42 8.38
CA THR A 97 30.40 -13.18 8.66
C THR A 97 30.61 -12.10 7.57
N ASN A 98 31.87 -11.91 7.15
CA ASN A 98 32.23 -10.93 6.12
C ASN A 98 31.62 -11.23 4.74
N ASP A 99 31.42 -12.50 4.38
CA ASP A 99 30.78 -12.87 3.11
C ASP A 99 29.28 -12.53 3.16
N VAL A 100 28.64 -12.84 4.29
CA VAL A 100 27.24 -12.49 4.54
C VAL A 100 27.03 -10.98 4.53
N GLU A 101 27.90 -10.21 5.18
CA GLU A 101 27.82 -8.75 5.20
C GLU A 101 27.87 -8.16 3.80
N ARG A 102 28.89 -8.52 3.01
CA ARG A 102 29.05 -8.00 1.65
C ARG A 102 27.90 -8.41 0.76
N HIS A 103 27.44 -9.64 0.88
CA HIS A 103 26.29 -10.14 0.10
C HIS A 103 25.04 -9.33 0.42
N LEU A 104 24.68 -9.22 1.69
CA LEU A 104 23.47 -8.52 2.13
C LEU A 104 23.55 -7.00 1.86
N TRP A 105 24.73 -6.40 2.01
CA TRP A 105 24.95 -4.98 1.75
C TRP A 105 24.79 -4.63 0.27
N ASN A 106 25.31 -5.46 -0.63
CA ASN A 106 25.08 -5.29 -2.07
C ASN A 106 23.61 -5.58 -2.44
N GLN A 107 23.02 -6.62 -1.85
CA GLN A 107 21.66 -7.03 -2.20
C GLN A 107 20.62 -5.99 -1.79
N ILE A 108 20.67 -5.44 -0.58
CA ILE A 108 19.65 -4.48 -0.11
C ILE A 108 19.57 -3.23 -0.99
N GLN A 109 20.69 -2.83 -1.63
CA GLN A 109 20.72 -1.70 -2.55
C GLN A 109 19.90 -1.94 -3.83
N SER A 110 19.69 -3.20 -4.21
CA SER A 110 18.86 -3.55 -5.37
C SER A 110 17.35 -3.48 -5.08
N PHE A 111 16.97 -3.31 -3.81
CA PHE A 111 15.58 -3.32 -3.36
C PHE A 111 15.27 -2.12 -2.45
N ASP A 112 14.80 -1.03 -3.05
CA ASP A 112 14.51 0.23 -2.33
C ASP A 112 13.45 0.09 -1.23
N SER A 113 12.51 -0.85 -1.39
CA SER A 113 11.44 -1.11 -0.41
C SER A 113 11.89 -1.85 0.85
N ILE A 114 13.09 -2.45 0.83
CA ILE A 114 13.61 -3.25 1.94
C ILE A 114 14.35 -2.35 2.93
N GLY A 115 13.80 -2.27 4.14
CA GLY A 115 14.40 -1.52 5.24
C GLY A 115 15.47 -2.28 6.02
N VAL A 116 15.35 -3.61 6.11
CA VAL A 116 16.33 -4.47 6.79
C VAL A 116 16.35 -5.84 6.09
N ILE A 117 17.54 -6.39 5.90
CA ILE A 117 17.75 -7.77 5.47
C ILE A 117 18.73 -8.45 6.42
N GLY A 118 18.53 -9.72 6.76
CA GLY A 118 19.40 -10.40 7.71
C GLY A 118 19.38 -11.91 7.60
N ILE A 119 20.48 -12.53 8.02
CA ILE A 119 20.64 -13.98 8.16
C ILE A 119 21.10 -14.25 9.59
N THR A 120 20.43 -15.21 10.23
CA THR A 120 20.77 -15.67 11.58
C THR A 120 21.06 -17.16 11.55
N SER A 121 22.00 -17.56 12.39
CA SER A 121 22.37 -18.94 12.63
C SER A 121 21.87 -19.36 14.01
N THR A 122 21.49 -20.63 14.14
CA THR A 122 21.15 -21.25 15.42
C THR A 122 22.34 -21.26 16.41
N SER A 123 23.57 -21.09 15.91
CA SER A 123 24.79 -21.00 16.70
C SER A 123 24.97 -19.68 17.47
N GLY A 124 24.05 -18.71 17.32
CA GLY A 124 24.18 -17.39 17.97
C GLY A 124 24.84 -16.31 17.11
N THR A 125 25.02 -16.56 15.80
CA THR A 125 25.53 -15.56 14.86
C THR A 125 24.37 -14.89 14.14
N MET A 126 24.38 -13.55 14.08
CA MET A 126 23.44 -12.76 13.29
C MET A 126 24.22 -11.72 12.49
N VAL A 127 23.87 -11.60 11.21
CA VAL A 127 24.34 -10.54 10.33
C VAL A 127 23.13 -9.94 9.65
N ALA A 128 23.00 -8.62 9.70
CA ALA A 128 21.95 -7.90 8.99
C ALA A 128 22.48 -6.58 8.44
N VAL A 129 21.77 -6.04 7.46
CA VAL A 129 22.00 -4.71 6.92
C VAL A 129 20.70 -3.92 7.05
N SER A 130 20.79 -2.72 7.61
CA SER A 130 19.67 -1.82 7.83
C SER A 130 19.85 -0.53 7.03
N ARG A 131 18.77 -0.11 6.36
CA ARG A 131 18.67 1.18 5.71
C ARG A 131 18.23 2.23 6.73
N GLN A 132 19.01 3.29 6.84
CA GLN A 132 18.76 4.42 7.72
C GLN A 132 17.88 5.47 7.03
N ASP A 133 17.37 6.44 7.79
CA ASP A 133 16.44 7.47 7.29
C ASP A 133 17.06 8.37 6.21
N ASN A 134 18.39 8.54 6.23
CA ASN A 134 19.15 9.26 5.21
C ASN A 134 19.58 8.37 4.03
N ASN A 135 19.00 7.17 3.90
CA ASN A 135 19.32 6.16 2.91
C ASN A 135 20.73 5.53 3.02
N ALA A 136 21.51 5.89 4.04
CA ALA A 136 22.77 5.21 4.33
C ALA A 136 22.51 3.78 4.84
N LEU A 137 23.49 2.90 4.65
CA LEU A 137 23.40 1.53 5.10
C LEU A 137 24.28 1.32 6.33
N ASN A 138 23.75 0.57 7.29
CA ASN A 138 24.50 0.11 8.45
C ASN A 138 24.52 -1.41 8.48
N ILE A 139 25.63 -1.98 8.94
CA ILE A 139 25.78 -3.41 9.20
C ILE A 139 25.51 -3.66 10.68
N ILE A 140 24.67 -4.64 10.97
CA ILE A 140 24.36 -5.13 12.29
C ILE A 140 24.97 -6.52 12.44
N VAL A 141 25.73 -6.75 13.50
CA VAL A 141 26.34 -8.05 13.78
C VAL A 141 26.20 -8.43 15.25
N THR A 142 25.96 -9.72 15.46
CA THR A 142 26.10 -10.41 16.74
C THR A 142 26.86 -11.70 16.48
N ASP A 143 28.05 -11.84 17.03
CA ASP A 143 28.84 -13.07 16.95
C ASP A 143 29.86 -13.14 18.11
N LYS A 144 30.83 -14.06 18.00
CA LYS A 144 31.88 -14.19 19.02
C LYS A 144 32.75 -12.95 19.15
N SER A 145 32.95 -12.18 18.07
CA SER A 145 33.76 -10.95 18.07
C SER A 145 33.08 -9.80 18.83
N THR A 146 31.74 -9.84 18.95
CA THR A 146 30.96 -8.88 19.72
C THR A 146 30.60 -9.39 21.12
N ASN A 147 31.19 -10.51 21.57
CA ASN A 147 30.81 -11.19 22.82
C ASN A 147 29.31 -11.49 22.91
N GLY A 148 28.63 -11.71 21.78
CA GLY A 148 27.19 -11.92 21.72
C GLY A 148 26.34 -10.65 21.89
N GLU A 149 26.94 -9.47 21.99
CA GLU A 149 26.21 -8.20 21.95
C GLU A 149 25.81 -7.85 20.51
N LEU A 150 24.77 -7.04 20.34
CA LEU A 150 24.42 -6.49 19.03
C LEU A 150 25.19 -5.20 18.83
N HIS A 151 26.02 -5.18 17.79
CA HIS A 151 26.72 -3.98 17.34
C HIS A 151 26.18 -3.53 16.00
N GLU A 152 25.94 -2.24 15.85
CA GLU A 152 25.63 -1.59 14.57
C GLU A 152 26.82 -0.72 14.15
N TYR A 153 27.23 -0.82 12.89
CA TYR A 153 28.32 -0.07 12.28
C TYR A 153 27.82 0.66 11.04
N ALA A 154 28.21 1.91 10.88
CA ALA A 154 28.05 2.63 9.61
C ALA A 154 28.94 2.00 8.54
N THR A 155 28.55 2.09 7.26
CA THR A 155 29.37 1.58 6.15
C THR A 155 29.97 2.68 5.30
N ASP A 156 31.12 2.37 4.68
CA ASP A 156 31.67 3.17 3.58
C ASP A 156 30.96 2.86 2.24
N SER A 157 31.45 3.45 1.15
CA SER A 157 30.89 3.29 -0.20
C SER A 157 31.13 1.90 -0.83
N GLN A 158 31.92 1.04 -0.19
CA GLN A 158 32.21 -0.33 -0.62
C GLN A 158 31.58 -1.37 0.31
N GLY A 159 30.80 -0.92 1.32
CA GLY A 159 30.18 -1.80 2.31
C GLY A 159 31.12 -2.23 3.44
N GLY A 160 32.29 -1.61 3.57
CA GLY A 160 33.19 -1.80 4.70
C GLY A 160 32.65 -1.15 5.97
N ARG A 161 32.79 -1.81 7.12
CA ARG A 161 32.43 -1.23 8.43
C ARG A 161 33.33 -0.05 8.76
N THR A 162 32.75 1.01 9.29
CA THR A 162 33.46 2.20 9.78
C THR A 162 33.21 2.41 11.27
N ASN A 163 32.53 3.47 11.65
CA ASN A 163 32.25 3.82 13.03
C ASN A 163 31.11 2.97 13.58
N ARG A 164 31.29 2.46 14.79
CA ARG A 164 30.20 1.80 15.53
C ARG A 164 29.18 2.85 15.97
N THR A 165 27.95 2.71 15.50
CA THR A 165 26.86 3.66 15.76
C THR A 165 26.07 3.29 17.01
N LYS A 166 25.86 1.99 17.26
CA LYS A 166 25.08 1.51 18.41
C LYS A 166 25.60 0.19 18.97
N VAL A 167 25.36 -0.01 20.26
CA VAL A 167 25.58 -1.27 20.97
C VAL A 167 24.33 -1.57 21.80
N VAL A 168 23.83 -2.79 21.71
CA VAL A 168 22.79 -3.31 22.60
C VAL A 168 23.41 -4.46 23.39
N PRO A 169 23.75 -4.24 24.67
CA PRO A 169 24.31 -5.28 25.52
C PRO A 169 23.24 -6.32 25.86
N GLN A 170 23.68 -7.51 26.29
CA GLN A 170 22.78 -8.61 26.71
C GLN A 170 21.71 -8.94 25.67
N TYR A 171 22.06 -8.86 24.38
CA TYR A 171 21.14 -9.09 23.28
C TYR A 171 21.03 -10.60 22.98
N ASP A 172 19.80 -11.11 22.91
CA ASP A 172 19.53 -12.45 22.40
C ASP A 172 18.44 -12.38 21.32
N PHE A 173 18.84 -12.59 20.06
CA PHE A 173 17.90 -12.58 18.95
C PHE A 173 16.89 -13.74 19.01
N ARG A 174 17.18 -14.81 19.73
CA ARG A 174 16.30 -16.00 19.82
C ARG A 174 15.03 -15.72 20.62
N LEU A 175 15.05 -14.67 21.44
CA LEU A 175 13.90 -14.17 22.18
C LEU A 175 13.05 -13.18 21.36
N ARG A 176 13.45 -12.87 20.12
CA ARG A 176 12.79 -11.87 19.30
C ARG A 176 11.60 -12.49 18.56
N PRO A 177 10.48 -11.75 18.42
CA PRO A 177 9.28 -12.26 17.75
C PRO A 177 9.57 -12.79 16.35
N TRP A 178 10.31 -12.03 15.53
CA TRP A 178 10.66 -12.43 14.17
C TRP A 178 11.45 -13.75 14.09
N TYR A 179 12.27 -14.07 15.09
CA TYR A 179 13.01 -15.33 15.13
C TYR A 179 12.09 -16.48 15.53
N GLN A 180 11.29 -16.27 16.59
CA GLN A 180 10.36 -17.28 17.10
C GLN A 180 9.27 -17.60 16.09
N ASP A 181 8.70 -16.59 15.45
CA ASP A 181 7.66 -16.73 14.43
C ASP A 181 8.21 -17.48 13.20
N GLY A 182 9.44 -17.16 12.77
CA GLY A 182 10.10 -17.86 11.65
C GLY A 182 10.35 -19.34 11.95
N ILE A 183 10.87 -19.66 13.15
CA ILE A 183 11.08 -21.05 13.59
C ILE A 183 9.74 -21.79 13.71
N ALA A 184 8.71 -21.15 14.28
CA ALA A 184 7.39 -21.76 14.45
C ALA A 184 6.69 -22.03 13.10
N ALA A 185 6.87 -21.15 12.12
CA ALA A 185 6.30 -21.32 10.79
C ALA A 185 6.97 -22.43 9.97
N GLY A 186 8.29 -22.62 10.12
CA GLY A 186 9.08 -23.64 9.41
C GLY A 186 9.19 -23.43 7.89
N LYS A 187 8.65 -22.33 7.38
CA LYS A 187 8.66 -21.91 5.97
C LYS A 187 8.60 -20.38 5.90
N ALA A 188 8.76 -19.83 4.69
CA ALA A 188 8.56 -18.39 4.46
C ALA A 188 7.16 -17.97 4.96
N ALA A 189 7.13 -17.00 5.87
CA ALA A 189 5.92 -16.51 6.51
C ALA A 189 6.15 -15.10 7.03
N TRP A 190 5.04 -14.37 7.23
CA TRP A 190 5.05 -13.09 7.93
C TRP A 190 5.01 -13.31 9.44
N GLY A 191 5.92 -12.66 10.15
CA GLY A 191 5.90 -12.55 11.60
C GLY A 191 4.99 -11.43 12.10
N LYS A 192 4.76 -11.42 13.41
CA LYS A 192 4.02 -10.34 14.06
C LYS A 192 4.82 -9.05 14.03
N MET A 193 4.12 -7.93 14.02
CA MET A 193 4.75 -6.62 14.19
C MET A 193 5.46 -6.53 15.54
N PHE A 194 6.67 -5.98 15.55
CA PHE A 194 7.48 -5.83 16.75
C PHE A 194 8.25 -4.50 16.75
N THR A 195 8.62 -4.02 17.94
CA THR A 195 9.47 -2.83 18.06
C THR A 195 10.95 -3.22 18.00
N SER A 196 11.68 -2.62 17.07
CA SER A 196 13.13 -2.81 16.92
C SER A 196 13.90 -2.20 18.10
N LEU A 197 14.95 -2.87 18.56
CA LEU A 197 15.80 -2.37 19.65
C LEU A 197 16.82 -1.32 19.18
N ILE A 198 17.00 -1.15 17.87
CA ILE A 198 18.01 -0.27 17.29
C ILE A 198 17.44 1.13 17.10
N ASP A 199 16.33 1.24 16.39
CA ASP A 199 15.68 2.50 16.00
C ASP A 199 14.36 2.77 16.74
N LYS A 200 13.90 1.83 17.59
CA LYS A 200 12.61 1.88 18.29
C LYS A 200 11.39 2.01 17.37
N LYS A 201 11.55 1.66 16.08
CA LYS A 201 10.45 1.66 15.10
C LYS A 201 9.74 0.31 15.08
N VAL A 202 8.45 0.34 14.73
CA VAL A 202 7.68 -0.90 14.48
C VAL A 202 8.14 -1.49 13.15
N LYS A 203 8.43 -2.78 13.15
CA LYS A 203 8.84 -3.55 11.97
C LYS A 203 7.99 -4.80 11.85
N MET A 204 7.89 -5.30 10.61
CA MET A 204 7.35 -6.61 10.27
C MET A 204 8.44 -7.31 9.45
N MET A 205 8.60 -8.61 9.67
CA MET A 205 9.58 -9.46 8.99
C MET A 205 8.89 -10.70 8.45
#